data_AF-A0A098TKJ1-F1
#
_entry.id   AF-A0A098TKJ1-F1
#
_cell.length_a   1.000
_cell.length_b   1.000
_cell.length_c   1.000
_cell.angle_alpha   90.00
_cell.angle_beta   90.00
_cell.angle_gamma   90.00
#
_symmetry.space_group_name_H-M   'P 1'
#
loop_
_entity.id
_entity.type
_entity.pdbx_description
1 polymer ?
#
loop_
_entity_poly.entity_id
_entity_poly.type
_entity_poly.pdbx_seq_one_letter_code
_entity_poly.pdbx_strand_id
1 'polypeptide(L)' 'MDSLILPGHPDFYPTLYGHLPPVGGQEHMNFVVRPGELLMSPVSEAELRDYLNSGEYDDRLSEIGDTDELDD' A
#
# COMPACT_ATOMS: atom_id res chain seq x y z
N MET A 1 -7.57 23.76 14.41
CA MET A 1 -8.38 23.03 13.42
C MET A 1 -7.47 22.90 12.22
N ASP A 2 -6.97 21.70 11.97
CA ASP A 2 -6.04 21.47 10.87
C ASP A 2 -6.83 21.53 9.56
N SER A 3 -6.51 22.52 8.75
CA SER A 3 -7.07 22.66 7.41
C SER A 3 -6.66 21.43 6.59
N LEU A 4 -7.64 20.69 6.08
CA LEU A 4 -7.38 19.55 5.20
C LEU A 4 -6.65 20.05 3.94
N ILE A 5 -5.40 19.62 3.74
CA ILE A 5 -4.59 20.01 2.58
C ILE A 5 -4.90 19.04 1.44
N LEU A 6 -5.44 19.57 0.33
CA LEU A 6 -5.88 18.79 -0.82
C LEU A 6 -4.86 18.82 -1.97
N PRO A 7 -4.92 17.85 -2.91
CA PRO A 7 -4.11 17.86 -4.13
C PRO A 7 -4.26 19.19 -4.88
N GLY A 8 -3.13 19.83 -5.21
CA GLY A 8 -3.07 21.16 -5.84
C GLY A 8 -2.75 22.31 -4.88
N HIS A 9 -2.78 22.08 -3.57
CA HIS A 9 -2.27 23.04 -2.59
C HIS A 9 -0.73 23.05 -2.57
N PRO A 10 -0.06 24.21 -2.47
CA PRO A 10 1.41 24.29 -2.47
C PRO A 10 2.08 23.42 -1.40
N ASP A 11 1.42 23.32 -0.25
CA ASP A 11 1.93 22.54 0.90
C ASP A 11 1.56 21.05 0.85
N PHE A 12 0.81 20.58 -0.16
CA PHE A 12 0.37 19.18 -0.24
C PHE A 12 1.55 18.19 -0.23
N TYR A 13 2.50 18.35 -1.15
CA TYR A 13 3.69 17.50 -1.19
C TYR A 13 4.61 17.70 0.03
N PRO A 14 4.94 18.94 0.46
CA PRO A 14 5.69 19.16 1.70
C PRO A 14 5.11 18.47 2.93
N THR A 15 3.78 18.49 3.10
CA THR A 15 3.12 17.82 4.22
C THR A 15 3.23 16.30 4.13
N LEU A 16 3.08 15.72 2.93
CA LEU A 16 3.26 14.27 2.72
C LEU A 16 4.70 13.81 3.03
N TYR A 17 5.71 14.59 2.67
CA TYR A 17 7.12 14.24 2.91
C TYR A 17 7.60 14.57 4.32
N GLY A 18 7.08 15.63 4.93
CA GLY A 18 7.56 16.18 6.20
C GLY A 18 6.91 15.58 7.45
N HIS A 19 5.79 14.87 7.30
CA HIS A 19 5.10 14.22 8.41
C HIS A 19 5.22 12.71 8.29
N LEU A 20 6.36 12.19 8.75
CA LEU A 20 6.43 10.79 9.15
C LEU A 20 5.44 10.56 10.30
N PRO A 21 4.65 9.48 10.28
CA PRO A 21 3.81 9.14 11.43
C PRO A 21 4.70 9.04 12.67
N PRO A 22 4.19 9.45 13.86
CA PRO A 22 4.96 9.41 15.09
C PRO A 22 5.54 8.00 15.28
N VAL A 23 6.87 7.92 15.47
CA VAL A 23 7.67 6.69 15.53
C VAL A 23 7.39 5.85 16.81
N GLY A 24 6.22 6.01 17.43
CA GLY A 24 5.90 5.55 18.78
C GLY A 24 4.80 4.50 18.87
N GLY A 25 4.54 3.73 17.81
CA GLY A 25 3.51 2.70 17.81
C GLY A 25 3.56 1.85 16.55
N GLN A 26 4.73 1.29 16.24
CA GLN A 26 4.84 0.33 15.14
C GLN A 26 4.32 -1.02 15.63
N GLU A 27 3.02 -1.12 15.84
CA GLU A 27 2.37 -2.41 15.64
C GLU A 27 2.57 -2.72 14.16
N HIS A 28 3.22 -3.86 13.87
CA HIS A 28 3.46 -4.30 12.50
C HIS A 28 2.11 -4.50 11.81
N MET A 29 1.64 -3.48 11.10
CA MET A 29 0.44 -3.56 10.30
C MET A 29 0.79 -4.23 8.98
N ASN A 30 0.15 -5.36 8.72
CA ASN A 30 0.29 -6.08 7.47
C ASN A 30 -0.82 -5.64 6.52
N PHE A 31 -0.52 -5.60 5.22
CA PHE A 31 -1.49 -5.26 4.20
C PHE A 31 -1.36 -6.21 3.02
N VAL A 32 -2.48 -6.52 2.37
CA VAL A 32 -2.54 -7.36 1.16
C VAL A 32 -3.41 -6.72 0.10
N VAL A 33 -3.22 -7.12 -1.15
CA VAL A 33 -4.04 -6.68 -2.29
C VAL A 33 -5.06 -7.75 -2.60
N ARG A 34 -6.35 -7.46 -2.39
CA ARG A 34 -7.43 -8.41 -2.67
C ARG A 34 -8.00 -8.22 -4.08
N PRO A 35 -8.62 -9.27 -4.65
CA PRO A 35 -9.26 -9.17 -5.96
C PRO A 35 -10.33 -8.08 -6.00
N GLY A 36 -10.23 -7.19 -6.99
CA GLY A 36 -11.22 -6.12 -7.22
C GLY A 36 -11.05 -4.91 -6.31
N GLU A 37 -10.03 -4.87 -5.45
CA GLU A 37 -9.70 -3.71 -4.62
C GLU A 37 -8.62 -2.86 -5.29
N LEU A 38 -8.78 -1.53 -5.24
CA LEU A 38 -7.79 -0.57 -5.74
C LEU A 38 -6.79 -0.12 -4.66
N LEU A 39 -7.06 -0.49 -3.40
CA LEU A 39 -6.29 -0.11 -2.24
C LEU A 39 -5.89 -1.38 -1.47
N MET A 40 -4.75 -1.32 -0.79
CA MET A 40 -4.32 -2.42 0.07
C MET A 40 -5.20 -2.49 1.32
N SER A 41 -5.61 -3.70 1.67
CA SER A 41 -6.44 -3.98 2.84
C SER A 41 -5.57 -4.35 4.05
N PRO A 42 -5.80 -3.75 5.24
CA PRO A 42 -5.09 -4.15 6.46
C PRO A 42 -5.49 -5.56 6.87
N VAL A 43 -4.52 -6.37 7.28
CA VAL A 43 -4.71 -7.76 7.70
C VAL A 43 -3.88 -8.12 8.92
N SER A 44 -4.28 -9.21 9.58
CA SER A 44 -3.48 -9.85 10.62
C SER A 44 -2.24 -10.54 10.06
N GLU A 45 -1.28 -10.88 10.92
CA GLU A 45 -0.10 -11.66 10.54
C GLU A 45 -0.48 -13.06 10.00
N ALA A 46 -1.53 -13.68 10.54
CA ALA A 46 -2.00 -14.99 10.08
C ALA A 46 -2.55 -14.91 8.66
N GLU A 47 -3.35 -13.89 8.36
CA GLU A 47 -3.86 -13.63 7.01
C GLU A 47 -2.73 -13.29 6.02
N LEU A 48 -1.72 -12.53 6.44
CA LEU A 48 -0.54 -12.30 5.61
C LEU A 48 0.19 -13.61 5.29
N ARG A 49 0.39 -14.47 6.29
CA ARG A 49 1.04 -15.78 6.06
C ARG A 49 0.20 -16.66 5.14
N ASP A 50 -1.11 -16.65 5.26
CA ASP A 50 -1.98 -17.41 4.38
C ASP A 50 -1.86 -16.90 2.93
N TYR A 51 -1.97 -15.58 2.74
CA TYR A 51 -1.82 -14.92 1.44
C TYR A 51 -0.48 -15.22 0.75
N LEU A 52 0.63 -15.28 1.50
CA LEU A 52 1.94 -15.61 0.98
C LEU A 52 2.12 -17.10 0.65
N ASN A 53 1.42 -18.00 1.37
CA ASN A 53 1.62 -19.45 1.22
C ASN A 53 0.54 -20.12 0.36
N SER A 54 -0.58 -19.46 0.09
CA SER A 54 -1.69 -19.97 -0.72
C SER A 54 -1.41 -19.92 -2.23
N GLY A 55 -0.40 -19.17 -2.65
CA GLY A 55 -0.12 -18.84 -4.05
C GLY A 55 -0.84 -17.59 -4.55
N GLU A 56 -1.75 -17.00 -3.77
CA GLU A 56 -2.46 -15.77 -4.16
C GLU A 56 -1.50 -14.60 -4.44
N TYR A 57 -0.42 -14.49 -3.65
CA TYR A 57 0.62 -13.51 -3.90
C TYR A 57 1.39 -13.75 -5.21
N ASP A 58 1.67 -15.00 -5.56
CA ASP A 58 2.39 -15.35 -6.79
C ASP A 58 1.51 -15.08 -8.02
N ASP A 59 0.22 -15.39 -7.94
CA ASP A 59 -0.76 -15.05 -8.98
C ASP A 59 -0.81 -13.52 -9.20
N ARG A 60 -0.77 -12.72 -8.12
CA ARG A 60 -0.69 -11.25 -8.22
C ARG A 60 0.60 -10.75 -8.84
N LEU A 61 1.73 -11.36 -8.49
CA LEU A 61 2.99 -11.02 -9.12
C LEU A 61 2.95 -11.33 -10.62
N SER A 62 2.25 -12.38 -11.06
CA SER A 62 2.06 -12.68 -12.48
C SER A 62 1.18 -11.65 -13.19
N GLU A 63 0.08 -11.19 -12.57
CA GLU A 63 -0.79 -10.15 -13.13
C GLU A 63 -0.04 -8.82 -13.32
N ILE A 64 0.87 -8.49 -12.39
CA ILE A 64 1.71 -7.29 -12.47
C ILE A 64 2.85 -7.49 -13.49
N GLY A 65 3.42 -8.70 -13.55
CA GLY A 65 4.54 -9.11 -14.40
C GLY A 65 4.22 -9.23 -15.90
N ASP A 66 2.96 -9.14 -16.30
CA ASP A 66 2.56 -8.98 -17.71
C ASP A 66 2.71 -7.52 -18.20
N THR A 67 3.26 -6.61 -17.38
CA THR A 67 3.54 -5.20 -17.77
C THR A 67 5.02 -4.95 -18.11
N ASP A 68 5.80 -6.00 -18.41
CA ASP A 68 7.18 -5.87 -18.92
C ASP A 68 7.24 -5.62 -20.45
N GLU A 69 6.18 -5.07 -21.06
CA GLU A 69 6.32 -4.27 -22.28
C GLU A 69 6.65 -2.82 -21.89
N LEU A 70 7.85 -2.62 -21.36
CA LEU A 70 8.50 -1.31 -21.43
C LEU A 70 8.86 -1.07 -22.90
N ASP A 71 7.91 -0.48 -23.62
CA ASP A 71 8.07 0.02 -24.99
C ASP A 71 9.21 1.07 -25.01
N ASP A 72 10.15 0.88 -25.94
CA ASP A 72 11.40 1.66 -26.19
C ASP A 72 11.15 3.17 -26.43
#